data_AF-A0A4U3CKX9-F1
#
_entry.id   AF-A0A4U3CKX9-F1
#
_cell.length_a   1.000
_cell.length_b   1.000
_cell.length_c   1.000
_cell.angle_alpha   90.00
_cell.angle_beta   90.00
_cell.angle_gamma   90.00
#
_symmetry.space_group_name_H-M   'P 1'
#
loop_
_entity.id
_entity.type
_entity.pdbx_description
1 polymer ?
#
loop_
_entity_poly.entity_id
_entity_poly.type
_entity_poly.pdbx_seq_one_letter_code
_entity_poly.pdbx_strand_id
1 'polypeptide(L)'
;MASALDVVDGEVRELIRRRGLDPFTDPGPVRMLVRDVVADYSERSLTSALPPIGDAEAVVRDVLDRVAGFGPFQRYLDDPEIEEIWVNELTPLNLQISGSIVFLGPH
;
A
#
# COMPACT_ATOMS: atom_id res chain seq x y z
N MET A 1 13.39 1.24 -21.50
CA MET A 1 12.03 1.82 -21.52
C MET A 1 11.48 1.66 -20.12
N ALA A 2 10.98 2.73 -19.49
CA ALA A 2 10.38 2.62 -18.15
C ALA A 2 9.12 1.75 -18.23
N SER A 3 8.95 0.83 -17.30
CA SER A 3 7.73 0.01 -17.22
C SER A 3 6.58 0.83 -16.62
N ALA A 4 5.32 0.40 -16.83
CA ALA A 4 4.16 1.02 -16.16
C ALA A 4 4.37 1.08 -14.64
N LEU A 5 4.95 0.01 -14.07
CA LEU A 5 5.25 -0.10 -12.65
C LEU A 5 6.23 0.98 -12.17
N ASP A 6 7.27 1.30 -12.95
CA ASP A 6 8.25 2.33 -12.56
C ASP A 6 7.67 3.74 -12.65
N VAL A 7 6.77 3.98 -13.61
CA VAL A 7 6.07 5.27 -13.74
C VAL A 7 5.13 5.47 -12.55
N VAL A 8 4.30 4.46 -12.26
CA VAL A 8 3.35 4.50 -11.14
C VAL A 8 4.07 4.62 -9.78
N ASP A 9 5.14 3.84 -9.54
CA ASP A 9 5.92 3.95 -8.29
C ASP A 9 6.48 5.37 -8.10
N GLY A 10 6.99 5.99 -9.17
CA GLY A 10 7.47 7.37 -9.14
C GLY A 10 6.37 8.38 -8.79
N GLU A 11 5.20 8.27 -9.44
CA GLU A 11 4.04 9.13 -9.18
C GLU A 11 3.53 8.98 -7.73
N VAL A 12 3.40 7.74 -7.24
CA VAL A 12 2.97 7.46 -5.87
C VAL A 12 3.95 8.05 -4.86
N ARG A 13 5.26 7.82 -5.00
CA ARG A 13 6.26 8.36 -4.08
C ARG A 13 6.24 9.88 -4.00
N GLU A 14 6.00 10.54 -5.13
CA GLU A 14 5.86 11.99 -5.16
C GLU A 14 4.60 12.45 -4.44
N LEU A 15 3.47 11.78 -4.66
CA LEU A 15 2.21 12.11 -3.98
C LEU A 15 2.27 11.88 -2.47
N ILE A 16 2.94 10.82 -2.02
CA ILE A 16 3.21 10.54 -0.61
C ILE A 16 4.00 11.69 0.02
N ARG A 17 5.13 12.08 -0.60
CA ARG A 17 5.93 13.21 -0.12
C ARG A 17 5.13 14.52 -0.07
N ARG A 18 4.32 14.79 -1.10
CA ARG A 18 3.49 16.01 -1.17
C ARG A 18 2.40 16.05 -0.12
N ARG A 19 1.79 14.90 0.19
CA ARG A 19 0.72 14.78 1.18
C ARG A 19 1.24 14.58 2.60
N GLY A 20 2.55 14.36 2.76
CA GLY A 20 3.15 14.05 4.06
C GLY A 20 2.66 12.72 4.62
N LEU A 21 2.24 11.79 3.76
CA LEU A 21 1.84 10.45 4.16
C LEU A 21 3.06 9.62 4.47
N ASP A 22 2.96 8.74 5.44
CA ASP A 22 3.98 7.73 5.72
C ASP A 22 3.39 6.33 5.50
N PRO A 23 4.00 5.48 4.66
CA PRO A 23 3.52 4.11 4.42
C PRO A 23 3.43 3.22 5.67
N PHE A 24 4.17 3.55 6.72
CA PHE A 24 4.20 2.80 7.98
C PHE A 24 3.13 3.30 8.95
N THR A 25 2.93 4.61 9.07
CA THR A 25 1.94 5.17 10.01
C THR A 25 0.56 5.37 9.39
N ASP A 26 0.49 5.51 8.07
CA ASP A 26 -0.74 5.78 7.30
C ASP A 26 -1.02 4.70 6.22
N PRO A 27 -1.05 3.40 6.56
CA PRO A 27 -1.17 2.32 5.57
C PRO A 27 -2.48 2.38 4.77
N GLY A 28 -3.59 2.75 5.41
CA GLY A 28 -4.90 2.91 4.75
C GLY A 28 -4.90 4.02 3.70
N PRO A 29 -4.57 5.27 4.07
CA PRO A 29 -4.43 6.38 3.13
C PRO A 29 -3.44 6.10 1.99
N VAL A 30 -2.31 5.44 2.26
CA VAL A 30 -1.34 5.06 1.22
C VAL A 30 -1.91 4.01 0.28
N ARG A 31 -2.61 2.98 0.78
CA ARG A 31 -3.27 1.96 -0.06
C ARG A 31 -4.31 2.57 -1.00
N MET A 32 -5.13 3.48 -0.48
CA MET A 32 -6.11 4.20 -1.30
C MET A 32 -5.43 5.05 -2.37
N LEU A 33 -4.37 5.78 -2.00
CA LEU A 33 -3.59 6.57 -2.94
C LEU A 33 -3.00 5.72 -4.08
N VAL A 34 -2.42 4.55 -3.77
CA VAL A 34 -1.85 3.66 -4.80
C VAL A 34 -2.94 3.18 -5.76
N ARG A 35 -4.10 2.76 -5.24
CA ARG A 35 -5.23 2.32 -6.07
C ARG A 35 -5.71 3.42 -7.00
N ASP A 36 -5.87 4.64 -6.48
CA ASP A 36 -6.30 5.79 -7.27
C ASP A 36 -5.30 6.09 -8.41
N VAL A 37 -4.00 6.07 -8.11
CA VAL A 37 -2.95 6.34 -9.12
C VAL A 37 -2.91 5.24 -10.18
N VAL A 38 -3.04 3.97 -9.80
CA VAL A 38 -3.07 2.86 -10.77
C VAL A 38 -4.30 2.93 -11.67
N ALA A 39 -5.48 3.26 -11.10
CA ALA A 39 -6.71 3.42 -11.88
C ALA A 39 -6.57 4.56 -12.89
N ASP A 40 -6.11 5.73 -12.44
CA ASP A 40 -5.89 6.91 -13.29
C ASP A 40 -4.82 6.64 -14.38
N TYR A 41 -3.72 5.98 -14.02
CA TYR A 41 -2.71 5.57 -15.01
C TYR A 41 -3.31 4.60 -16.05
N SER A 42 -4.12 3.64 -15.62
CA SER A 42 -4.77 2.67 -16.50
C SER A 42 -5.65 3.39 -17.53
N GLU A 43 -6.50 4.31 -17.09
CA GLU A 43 -7.33 5.15 -17.95
C GLU A 43 -6.50 5.99 -18.93
N ARG A 44 -5.43 6.64 -18.45
CA ARG A 44 -4.49 7.40 -19.29
C ARG A 44 -3.78 6.50 -20.33
N SER A 45 -3.45 5.27 -19.96
CA SER A 45 -2.75 4.32 -20.85
C SER A 45 -3.59 3.84 -22.02
N LEU A 46 -4.92 3.84 -21.89
CA LEU A 46 -5.84 3.46 -22.97
C LEU A 46 -5.87 4.46 -24.13
N THR A 47 -5.46 5.71 -23.89
CA THR A 47 -5.55 6.81 -24.87
C THR A 47 -4.19 7.40 -25.25
N SER A 48 -3.11 6.96 -24.61
CA SER A 48 -1.75 7.51 -24.75
C SER A 48 -0.72 6.44 -25.15
N ALA A 49 0.49 6.85 -25.52
CA ALA A 49 1.63 5.96 -25.78
C ALA A 49 2.30 5.42 -24.49
N LEU A 50 1.55 5.37 -23.37
CA LEU A 50 2.05 4.86 -22.10
C LEU A 50 2.04 3.32 -22.12
N PRO A 51 2.99 2.67 -21.43
CA PRO A 51 2.96 1.22 -21.26
C PRO A 51 1.63 0.76 -20.62
N PRO A 52 0.91 -0.21 -21.20
CA PRO A 52 -0.38 -0.65 -20.66
C PRO A 52 -0.21 -1.48 -19.38
N ILE A 53 -1.22 -1.45 -18.52
CA ILE A 53 -1.33 -2.32 -17.34
C ILE A 53 -2.22 -3.51 -17.71
N GLY A 54 -1.68 -4.73 -17.56
CA GLY A 54 -2.43 -5.97 -17.78
C GLY A 54 -3.22 -6.42 -16.55
N ASP A 55 -2.63 -6.29 -15.36
CA ASP A 55 -3.24 -6.64 -14.08
C ASP A 55 -3.02 -5.49 -13.10
N ALA A 56 -4.08 -4.71 -12.88
CA ALA A 56 -4.04 -3.54 -12.02
C ALA A 56 -3.82 -3.90 -10.55
N GLU A 57 -4.42 -4.99 -10.06
CA GLU A 57 -4.25 -5.43 -8.67
C GLU A 57 -2.82 -5.92 -8.42
N ALA A 58 -2.20 -6.59 -9.41
CA ALA A 58 -0.79 -6.94 -9.32
C ALA A 58 0.12 -5.69 -9.25
N VAL A 59 -0.14 -4.68 -10.07
CA VAL A 59 0.62 -3.41 -10.03
C VAL A 59 0.41 -2.68 -8.70
N VAL A 60 -0.82 -2.61 -8.19
CA VAL A 60 -1.09 -2.02 -6.86
C VAL A 60 -0.25 -2.71 -5.78
N ARG A 61 -0.27 -4.05 -5.77
CA ARG A 61 0.49 -4.86 -4.81
C ARG A 61 2.00 -4.59 -4.90
N ASP A 62 2.55 -4.62 -6.12
CA ASP A 62 3.98 -4.42 -6.36
C ASP A 62 4.43 -3.00 -5.97
N VAL A 63 3.59 -1.98 -6.21
CA VAL A 63 3.88 -0.59 -5.81
C VAL A 63 3.82 -0.45 -4.29
N LEU A 64 2.83 -1.04 -3.62
CA LEU A 64 2.75 -1.01 -2.16
C LEU A 64 3.99 -1.64 -1.52
N ASP A 65 4.46 -2.78 -2.03
CA ASP A 65 5.68 -3.44 -1.56
C ASP A 65 6.91 -2.53 -1.72
N ARG A 66 7.04 -1.88 -2.89
CA ARG A 66 8.16 -0.97 -3.18
C ARG A 66 8.15 0.26 -2.27
N VAL A 67 6.97 0.87 -2.08
CA VAL A 67 6.81 2.14 -1.38
C VAL A 67 6.94 1.97 0.12
N ALA A 68 6.35 0.91 0.67
CA ALA A 68 6.36 0.65 2.09
C ALA A 68 7.60 -0.12 2.55
N GLY A 69 8.45 -0.59 1.62
CA GLY A 69 9.66 -1.34 1.95
C GLY A 69 9.37 -2.68 2.66
N PHE A 70 8.10 -3.06 2.77
CA PHE A 70 7.68 -4.35 3.26
C PHE A 70 7.91 -5.36 2.14
N GLY A 71 8.85 -6.29 2.36
CA GLY A 71 8.77 -7.57 1.69
C GLY A 71 7.55 -8.38 2.21
N PRO A 72 7.70 -9.66 2.61
CA PRO A 72 6.61 -10.64 2.80
C PRO A 72 5.55 -10.34 3.90
N PHE A 73 5.49 -9.14 4.48
CA PHE A 73 4.54 -8.77 5.53
C PHE A 73 3.12 -8.43 5.02
N GLN A 74 2.95 -8.23 3.71
CA GLN A 74 1.66 -7.92 3.08
C GLN A 74 0.53 -8.91 3.40
N ARG A 75 0.85 -10.18 3.71
CA ARG A 75 -0.14 -11.22 4.05
C ARG A 75 -1.03 -10.89 5.25
N TYR A 76 -0.60 -9.94 6.10
CA TYR A 76 -1.34 -9.52 7.28
C TYR A 76 -2.17 -8.23 7.04
N LEU A 77 -1.94 -7.53 5.92
CA LEU A 77 -2.65 -6.31 5.54
C LEU A 77 -3.84 -6.59 4.62
N ASP A 78 -3.86 -7.74 3.94
CA ASP A 78 -4.92 -8.18 3.02
C ASP A 78 -6.00 -9.04 3.70
N ASP A 79 -5.97 -9.18 5.02
CA ASP A 79 -7.04 -9.86 5.76
C ASP A 79 -8.28 -8.96 5.86
N PRO A 80 -9.42 -9.33 5.25
CA PRO A 80 -10.65 -8.54 5.30
C PRO A 80 -11.29 -8.48 6.70
N GLU A 81 -10.82 -9.26 7.68
CA GLU A 81 -11.20 -9.11 9.09
C GLU A 81 -10.39 -8.03 9.83
N ILE A 82 -9.34 -7.49 9.21
CA ILE A 82 -8.50 -6.44 9.79
C ILE A 82 -8.94 -5.08 9.25
N GLU A 83 -9.79 -4.39 10.01
CA GLU A 83 -10.29 -3.05 9.67
C GLU A 83 -9.29 -1.92 9.94
N GLU A 84 -8.29 -2.10 10.82
CA GLU A 84 -7.23 -1.11 11.10
C GLU A 84 -6.01 -1.74 11.80
N ILE A 85 -4.79 -1.42 11.36
CA ILE A 85 -3.54 -1.74 12.08
C ILE A 85 -2.97 -0.45 12.67
N TRP A 86 -2.93 -0.37 14.00
CA TRP A 86 -2.29 0.74 14.72
C TRP A 86 -0.90 0.31 15.20
N VAL A 87 0.17 0.85 14.62
CA VAL A 87 1.53 0.67 15.11
C VAL A 87 1.79 1.73 16.18
N ASN A 88 1.72 1.34 17.47
CA ASN A 88 2.18 2.22 18.53
C ASN A 88 3.70 2.15 18.65
N GLU A 89 4.38 3.28 18.45
CA GLU A 89 5.76 3.44 18.90
C GLU A 89 5.77 3.27 20.43
N LEU A 90 6.63 2.35 20.91
CA LEU A 90 6.84 1.89 22.30
C LEU A 90 6.11 0.57 22.66
N THR A 91 6.77 -0.55 22.30
CA THR A 91 6.67 -1.92 22.87
C THR A 91 5.49 -2.82 22.43
N PRO A 92 5.59 -4.15 22.67
CA PRO A 92 5.45 -5.19 21.63
C PRO A 92 4.08 -5.20 20.94
N LEU A 93 4.10 -5.51 19.63
CA LEU A 93 2.99 -5.66 18.70
C LEU A 93 1.66 -6.08 19.37
N ASN A 94 0.72 -5.15 19.54
CA ASN A 94 -0.65 -5.45 19.91
C ASN A 94 -1.52 -5.33 18.65
N LEU A 95 -2.20 -6.41 18.28
CA LEU A 95 -3.24 -6.42 17.24
C LEU A 95 -4.60 -6.29 17.93
N GLN A 96 -5.38 -5.29 17.53
CA GLN A 96 -6.74 -5.05 18.05
C GLN A 96 -7.76 -5.56 17.04
N ILE A 97 -8.61 -6.52 17.43
CA ILE A 97 -9.75 -6.99 16.64
C ILE A 97 -11.01 -6.77 17.47
N SER A 98 -11.97 -6.04 16.90
CA SER A 98 -13.35 -5.85 17.37
C SER A 98 -13.57 -5.99 18.89
N GLY A 99 -13.14 -4.97 19.64
CA GLY A 99 -13.46 -4.80 21.06
C GLY A 99 -12.79 -5.76 22.05
N SER A 100 -11.93 -6.68 21.60
CA SER A 100 -11.16 -7.57 22.49
C SER A 100 -9.66 -7.42 22.23
N ILE A 101 -8.93 -7.01 23.26
CA ILE A 101 -7.45 -6.95 23.21
C ILE A 101 -6.93 -8.38 23.31
N VAL A 102 -6.34 -8.89 22.23
CA VAL A 102 -5.66 -10.19 22.23
C VAL A 102 -4.16 -9.95 22.39
N PHE A 103 -3.64 -10.29 23.56
CA PHE A 103 -2.20 -10.26 23.83
C PHE A 103 -1.52 -11.49 23.22
N LEU A 104 -0.64 -11.29 22.24
CA LEU A 104 0.32 -12.31 21.80
C LEU A 104 1.63 -12.12 22.59
N GLY A 105 1.68 -12.69 23.79
CA GLY A 105 2.93 -12.92 24.51
C GLY A 105 3.69 -14.12 23.94
N PRO A 106 5.00 -14.25 24.23
CA PRO A 106 5.78 -15.37 23.72
C PRO A 106 5.44 -16.64 24.49
N HIS A 107 4.97 -17.66 23.78
CA HIS A 107 5.07 -19.07 24.19
C HIS A 107 5.45 -19.92 22.98
#